data_AF-A0A6L8N928-F1
#
_entry.id   AF-A0A6L8N928-F1
#
_cell.length_a   1.000
_cell.length_b   1.000
_cell.length_c   1.000
_cell.angle_alpha   90.00
_cell.angle_beta   90.00
_cell.angle_gamma   90.00
#
_symmetry.space_group_name_H-M   'P 1'
#
loop_
_entity.id
_entity.type
_entity.pdbx_description
1 polymer ?
#
loop_
_entity_poly.entity_id
_entity_poly.type
_entity_poly.pdbx_seq_one_letter_code
_entity_poly.pdbx_strand_id
1 'polypeptide(L)'
;MRHFGVFAGVTQGKAADATVDAERARDVLAAAGLPDGTLLSLGENAVFAVDGLVVKIGRTAELLARAEREVAVGMWLAGADVPAVRPAEPTARLVEGHPVTVWHRLPDAVRPAGPADLAALLRRVHALAPPAGLTLPPRELL
;
A
#
# COMPACT_ATOMS: atom_id res chain seq x y z
N MET A 1 39.83 -45.47 -4.18
CA MET A 1 38.43 -45.16 -3.79
C MET A 1 38.07 -43.79 -4.36
N ARG A 2 37.02 -43.75 -5.21
CA ARG A 2 36.00 -42.67 -5.42
C ARG A 2 36.50 -41.26 -5.86
N HIS A 3 36.30 -40.87 -7.13
CA HIS A 3 35.17 -40.05 -7.70
C HIS A 3 35.31 -38.53 -7.43
N PHE A 4 35.60 -37.65 -8.42
CA PHE A 4 34.75 -36.98 -9.44
C PHE A 4 33.72 -35.94 -8.92
N GLY A 5 33.74 -34.73 -9.54
CA GLY A 5 32.72 -33.64 -9.49
C GLY A 5 33.27 -32.33 -8.88
N VAL A 6 33.59 -31.21 -9.55
CA VAL A 6 33.07 -30.45 -10.71
C VAL A 6 31.71 -29.78 -10.48
N PHE A 7 31.77 -28.45 -10.33
CA PHE A 7 30.79 -27.37 -10.61
C PHE A 7 29.48 -27.23 -9.80
N ALA A 8 29.34 -26.09 -9.13
CA ALA A 8 28.36 -25.04 -9.41
C ALA A 8 28.63 -23.90 -8.40
N GLY A 9 29.08 -22.71 -8.80
CA GLY A 9 28.31 -21.85 -9.68
C GLY A 9 27.06 -21.37 -8.96
N VAL A 10 27.19 -20.78 -7.76
CA VAL A 10 26.09 -19.98 -7.20
C VAL A 10 26.04 -18.70 -8.02
N THR A 11 25.27 -18.79 -9.10
CA THR A 11 24.74 -17.64 -9.81
C THR A 11 24.09 -16.77 -8.74
N GLN A 12 24.68 -15.60 -8.47
CA GLN A 12 23.89 -14.47 -8.02
C GLN A 12 22.83 -14.27 -9.10
N GLY A 13 21.64 -14.80 -8.85
CA GLY A 13 20.44 -14.34 -9.54
C GLY A 13 20.34 -12.87 -9.20
N LYS A 14 20.67 -12.03 -10.18
CA LYS A 14 20.25 -10.64 -10.25
C LYS A 14 18.81 -10.62 -9.76
N ALA A 15 18.56 -10.00 -8.61
CA ALA A 15 17.20 -9.62 -8.25
C ALA A 15 16.75 -8.75 -9.43
N ALA A 16 15.93 -9.34 -10.32
CA ALA A 16 15.23 -8.57 -11.30
C ALA A 16 14.45 -7.57 -10.48
N ASP A 17 14.80 -6.30 -10.65
CA ASP A 17 14.07 -5.16 -10.14
C ASP A 17 12.62 -5.35 -10.58
N ALA A 18 11.81 -5.96 -9.69
CA ALA A 18 10.42 -6.30 -9.93
C ALA A 18 9.64 -4.98 -9.85
N THR A 19 9.85 -4.17 -10.87
CA THR A 19 9.07 -2.97 -11.11
C THR A 19 7.69 -3.44 -11.53
N VAL A 20 6.70 -3.20 -10.68
CA VAL A 20 5.30 -3.34 -11.10
C VAL A 20 5.07 -2.34 -12.22
N ASP A 21 5.02 -2.84 -13.46
CA ASP A 21 4.41 -2.14 -14.57
C ASP A 21 2.89 -2.34 -14.54
N ALA A 22 2.19 -1.65 -15.44
CA ALA A 22 0.74 -1.68 -15.48
C ALA A 22 0.15 -3.06 -15.85
N GLU A 23 0.90 -3.91 -16.55
CA GLU A 23 0.46 -5.25 -16.93
C GLU A 23 0.55 -6.17 -15.72
N ARG A 24 1.74 -6.21 -15.08
CA ARG A 24 1.94 -6.99 -13.86
C ARG A 24 0.98 -6.58 -12.74
N ALA A 25 0.68 -5.30 -12.62
CA ALA A 25 -0.28 -4.81 -11.64
C ALA A 25 -1.70 -5.36 -11.87
N ARG A 26 -2.13 -5.51 -13.13
CA ARG A 26 -3.43 -6.11 -13.45
C ARG A 26 -3.47 -7.61 -13.15
N ASP A 27 -2.38 -8.33 -13.42
CA ASP A 27 -2.27 -9.74 -13.06
C ASP A 27 -2.41 -9.93 -11.54
N VAL A 28 -1.75 -9.08 -10.74
CA VAL A 28 -1.86 -9.11 -9.28
C VAL A 28 -3.29 -8.80 -8.83
N LEU A 29 -3.96 -7.82 -9.46
CA LEU A 29 -5.35 -7.47 -9.15
C LEU A 29 -6.29 -8.67 -9.39
N ALA A 30 -6.14 -9.34 -10.53
CA ALA A 30 -6.91 -10.54 -10.87
C ALA A 30 -6.59 -11.70 -9.92
N ALA A 31 -5.31 -11.94 -9.60
CA ALA A 31 -4.87 -12.96 -8.65
C ALA A 31 -5.38 -12.69 -7.22
N ALA A 32 -5.63 -11.42 -6.87
CA ALA A 32 -6.25 -11.03 -5.61
C ALA A 32 -7.76 -11.31 -5.55
N GLY A 33 -8.35 -11.84 -6.63
CA GLY A 33 -9.77 -12.13 -6.76
C GLY A 33 -10.64 -10.87 -6.93
N LEU A 34 -10.04 -9.75 -7.33
CA LEU A 34 -10.74 -8.48 -7.54
C LEU A 34 -11.08 -8.32 -9.02
N PRO A 35 -12.22 -7.68 -9.35
CA PRO A 35 -12.56 -7.41 -10.75
C PRO A 35 -11.55 -6.46 -11.40
N ASP A 36 -11.57 -6.40 -12.73
CA ASP A 36 -10.74 -5.47 -13.47
C ASP A 36 -11.08 -4.02 -13.10
N GLY A 37 -10.11 -3.12 -13.29
CA GLY A 37 -10.17 -1.76 -12.80
C GLY A 37 -9.53 -0.74 -13.72
N THR A 38 -9.89 0.52 -13.51
CA THR A 38 -9.22 1.63 -14.18
C THR A 38 -7.97 2.00 -13.40
N LEU A 39 -6.79 1.91 -14.03
CA LEU A 39 -5.54 2.38 -13.45
C LEU A 39 -5.61 3.91 -13.30
N LEU A 40 -5.54 4.39 -12.06
CA LEU A 40 -5.57 5.81 -11.70
C LEU A 40 -4.16 6.42 -11.65
N SER A 41 -3.18 5.65 -11.17
CA SER A 41 -1.80 6.10 -11.01
C SER A 41 -0.85 4.92 -10.98
N LEU A 42 0.37 5.14 -11.50
CA LEU A 42 1.48 4.22 -11.46
C LEU A 42 2.73 4.96 -10.97
N GLY A 43 3.30 4.50 -9.85
CA GLY A 43 4.48 5.09 -9.23
C GLY A 43 5.01 4.17 -8.13
N GLU A 44 5.10 4.67 -6.89
CA GLU A 44 5.44 3.82 -5.72
C GLU A 44 4.45 2.66 -5.50
N ASN A 45 3.23 2.83 -5.99
CA ASN A 45 2.22 1.78 -6.08
C ASN A 45 1.51 1.89 -7.44
N ALA A 46 0.91 0.79 -7.90
CA ALA A 46 -0.18 0.86 -8.86
C ALA A 46 -1.50 1.06 -8.11
N VAL A 47 -2.32 2.01 -8.55
CA VAL A 47 -3.59 2.37 -7.90
C VAL A 47 -4.73 2.19 -8.90
N PHE A 48 -5.69 1.33 -8.58
CA PHE A 48 -6.85 1.03 -9.43
C PHE A 48 -8.15 1.52 -8.79
N ALA A 49 -9.07 2.02 -9.61
CA ALA A 49 -10.49 2.10 -9.24
C ALA A 49 -11.20 0.82 -9.68
N VAL A 50 -11.89 0.17 -8.74
CA VAL A 50 -12.56 -1.13 -8.92
C VAL A 50 -13.90 -1.08 -8.19
N ASP A 51 -15.03 -1.10 -8.91
CA ASP A 51 -16.39 -1.13 -8.33
C ASP A 51 -16.64 -0.17 -7.15
N GLY A 52 -16.19 1.08 -7.26
CA GLY A 52 -16.35 2.10 -6.21
C GLY A 52 -15.35 2.00 -5.06
N LEU A 53 -14.40 1.07 -5.13
CA LEU A 53 -13.25 0.95 -4.26
C LEU A 53 -11.97 1.44 -4.96
N VAL A 54 -10.93 1.63 -4.16
CA VAL A 54 -9.57 1.88 -4.62
C VAL A 54 -8.68 0.75 -4.14
N VAL A 55 -7.97 0.11 -5.06
CA VAL A 55 -7.01 -0.96 -4.77
C VAL A 55 -5.61 -0.43 -5.00
N LYS A 56 -4.76 -0.58 -3.99
CA LYS A 56 -3.35 -0.16 -4.08
C LYS A 56 -2.45 -1.38 -4.00
N ILE A 57 -1.58 -1.52 -5.01
CA ILE A 57 -0.65 -2.62 -5.19
C ILE A 57 0.77 -2.09 -5.06
N GLY A 58 1.48 -2.55 -4.02
CA GLY A 58 2.88 -2.20 -3.77
C GLY A 58 3.83 -2.94 -4.69
N ARG A 59 5.01 -2.35 -4.95
CA ARG A 59 5.96 -2.87 -5.95
C ARG A 59 6.69 -4.14 -5.55
N THR A 60 6.94 -4.34 -4.26
CA THR A 60 7.74 -5.46 -3.79
C THR A 60 7.24 -5.97 -2.44
N ALA A 61 7.58 -7.22 -2.11
CA ALA A 61 7.11 -7.89 -0.89
C ALA A 61 7.61 -7.20 0.39
N GLU A 62 8.78 -6.55 0.35
CA GLU A 62 9.37 -5.82 1.49
C GLU A 62 8.49 -4.65 1.95
N LEU A 63 7.59 -4.16 1.09
CA LEU A 63 6.64 -3.10 1.42
C LEU A 63 5.41 -3.60 2.19
N LEU A 64 5.26 -4.90 2.44
CA LEU A 64 4.10 -5.46 3.14
C LEU A 64 3.90 -4.84 4.52
N ALA A 65 4.94 -4.79 5.34
CA ALA A 65 4.85 -4.21 6.68
C ALA A 65 4.48 -2.71 6.64
N ARG A 66 4.86 -2.01 5.57
CA ARG A 66 4.45 -0.62 5.34
C ARG A 66 2.96 -0.56 4.99
N ALA A 67 2.48 -1.40 4.09
CA ALA A 67 1.08 -1.45 3.70
C ALA A 67 0.17 -1.80 4.89
N GLU A 68 0.58 -2.76 5.74
CA GLU A 68 -0.13 -3.10 6.98
C GLU A 68 -0.23 -1.90 7.94
N ARG A 69 0.88 -1.16 8.13
CA ARG A 69 0.86 0.07 8.93
C ARG A 69 -0.06 1.14 8.36
N GLU A 70 -0.07 1.30 7.04
CA GLU A 70 -0.96 2.27 6.39
C GLU A 70 -2.43 1.91 6.64
N VAL A 71 -2.80 0.62 6.52
CA VAL A 71 -4.15 0.14 6.87
C VAL A 71 -4.46 0.39 8.35
N ALA A 72 -3.53 0.06 9.26
CA ALA A 72 -3.70 0.29 10.69
C ALA A 72 -3.90 1.77 11.05
N VAL A 73 -3.13 2.68 10.43
CA VAL A 73 -3.32 4.13 10.54
C VAL A 73 -4.71 4.53 10.04
N GLY A 74 -5.12 4.01 8.88
CA GLY A 74 -6.44 4.28 8.31
C GLY A 74 -7.58 3.85 9.23
N MET A 75 -7.48 2.66 9.83
CA MET A 75 -8.44 2.15 10.81
C MET A 75 -8.48 3.00 12.08
N TRP A 76 -7.34 3.43 12.61
CA TRP A 76 -7.30 4.31 13.77
C TRP A 76 -7.94 5.67 13.49
N LEU A 77 -7.59 6.32 12.38
CA LEU A 77 -8.19 7.60 11.98
C LEU A 77 -9.69 7.45 11.74
N ALA A 78 -10.15 6.30 11.26
CA ALA A 78 -11.57 5.98 11.14
C ALA A 78 -12.26 5.86 12.49
N GLY A 79 -11.67 5.13 13.44
CA GLY A 79 -12.19 4.99 14.80
C GLY A 79 -12.26 6.32 15.57
N ALA A 80 -11.40 7.28 15.22
CA ALA A 80 -11.38 8.63 15.78
C ALA A 80 -12.23 9.65 14.98
N ASP A 81 -13.00 9.18 13.99
CA ASP A 81 -13.86 10.00 13.12
C ASP A 81 -13.13 11.14 12.38
N VAL A 82 -11.81 11.01 12.16
CA VAL A 82 -11.04 11.98 11.37
C VAL A 82 -11.41 11.82 9.89
N PRO A 83 -11.71 12.86 9.11
CA PRO A 83 -12.12 12.75 7.71
C PRO A 83 -10.91 12.36 6.84
N ALA A 84 -10.66 11.08 6.73
CA ALA A 84 -9.58 10.47 5.96
C ALA A 84 -10.11 9.27 5.18
N VAL A 85 -9.35 8.82 4.18
CA VAL A 85 -9.68 7.61 3.43
C VAL A 85 -9.86 6.42 4.39
N ARG A 86 -10.87 5.59 4.13
CA ARG A 86 -11.24 4.46 4.98
C ARG A 86 -10.78 3.15 4.35
N PRO A 87 -10.05 2.28 5.06
CA PRO A 87 -9.81 0.91 4.60
C PRO A 87 -11.14 0.20 4.42
N ALA A 88 -11.30 -0.51 3.30
CA ALA A 88 -12.44 -1.40 3.07
C ALA A 88 -12.15 -2.81 3.60
N GLU A 89 -10.87 -3.16 3.71
CA GLU A 89 -10.39 -4.40 4.33
C GLU A 89 -9.49 -4.06 5.54
N PRO A 90 -9.52 -4.87 6.62
CA PRO A 90 -8.80 -4.56 7.86
C PRO A 90 -7.30 -4.85 7.80
N THR A 91 -6.80 -5.52 6.75
CA THR A 91 -5.41 -5.97 6.63
C THR A 91 -4.90 -5.84 5.20
N ALA A 92 -3.59 -5.68 5.03
CA ALA A 92 -2.97 -5.86 3.72
C ALA A 92 -2.84 -7.35 3.39
N ARG A 93 -2.87 -7.70 2.10
CA ARG A 93 -2.64 -9.07 1.59
C ARG A 93 -1.35 -9.10 0.80
N LEU A 94 -0.58 -10.18 0.87
CA LEU A 94 0.54 -10.40 -0.05
C LEU A 94 0.07 -11.31 -1.19
N VAL A 95 0.01 -10.78 -2.41
CA VAL A 95 -0.48 -11.49 -3.59
C VAL A 95 0.61 -11.48 -4.64
N GLU A 96 1.07 -12.65 -5.09
CA GLU A 96 2.11 -12.76 -6.13
C GLU A 96 3.37 -11.93 -5.84
N GLY A 97 3.74 -11.79 -4.56
CA GLY A 97 4.88 -10.98 -4.10
C GLY A 97 4.62 -9.49 -3.93
N HIS A 98 3.36 -9.04 -4.04
CA HIS A 98 2.98 -7.64 -4.01
C HIS A 98 1.95 -7.35 -2.90
N PRO A 99 2.17 -6.36 -2.03
CA PRO A 99 1.19 -5.96 -1.05
C PRO A 99 -0.05 -5.35 -1.72
N VAL A 100 -1.24 -5.82 -1.36
CA VAL A 100 -2.53 -5.34 -1.84
C VAL A 100 -3.32 -4.79 -0.67
N THR A 101 -3.83 -3.56 -0.82
CA THR A 101 -4.72 -2.92 0.17
C THR A 101 -5.93 -2.35 -0.53
N VAL A 102 -7.10 -2.44 0.12
CA VAL A 102 -8.39 -2.03 -0.46
C VAL A 102 -9.01 -0.93 0.39
N TRP A 103 -9.48 0.12 -0.28
CA TRP A 103 -9.92 1.36 0.34
C TRP A 103 -11.25 1.81 -0.26
N HIS A 104 -12.08 2.46 0.55
CA HIS A 104 -13.24 3.16 0.02
C HIS A 104 -12.81 4.35 -0.83
N ARG A 105 -13.42 4.51 -2.01
CA ARG A 105 -13.17 5.67 -2.85
C ARG A 105 -13.74 6.92 -2.19
N LEU A 106 -12.96 8.00 -2.20
CA LEU A 106 -13.46 9.31 -1.77
C LEU A 106 -14.40 9.87 -2.84
N PRO A 107 -15.47 10.59 -2.45
CA PRO A 107 -16.29 11.32 -3.40
C PRO A 107 -15.45 12.38 -4.12
N ASP A 108 -15.94 12.84 -5.27
CA ASP A 108 -15.28 13.91 -6.02
C ASP A 108 -15.16 15.17 -5.15
N ALA A 109 -14.03 15.86 -5.28
CA ALA A 109 -13.78 17.07 -4.52
C ALA A 109 -14.75 18.17 -4.95
N VAL A 110 -15.50 18.71 -3.98
CA VAL A 110 -16.47 19.80 -4.23
C VAL A 110 -15.76 21.11 -4.62
N ARG A 111 -14.56 21.34 -4.07
CA ARG A 111 -13.67 22.46 -4.40
C ARG A 111 -12.21 22.08 -4.13
N PRO A 112 -11.24 22.80 -4.69
CA PRO A 112 -9.84 22.66 -4.28
C PRO A 112 -9.68 22.87 -2.77
N ALA A 113 -8.87 22.02 -2.14
CA ALA A 113 -8.51 22.16 -0.74
C ALA A 113 -7.53 23.34 -0.55
N GLY A 114 -7.78 24.16 0.47
CA GLY A 114 -6.90 25.27 0.84
C GLY A 114 -6.10 24.98 2.12
N PRO A 115 -5.11 25.82 2.45
CA PRO A 115 -4.30 25.66 3.66
C PRO A 115 -5.12 25.58 4.96
N ALA A 116 -6.24 26.30 5.04
CA ALA A 116 -7.13 26.28 6.21
C ALA A 116 -7.79 24.90 6.43
N ASP A 117 -8.18 24.22 5.35
CA ASP A 117 -8.76 22.87 5.41
C ASP A 117 -7.74 21.88 5.97
N LEU A 118 -6.51 21.94 5.46
CA LEU A 118 -5.39 21.13 5.95
C LEU A 118 -5.08 21.43 7.42
N ALA A 119 -5.02 22.71 7.80
CA ALA A 119 -4.72 23.09 9.19
C ALA A 119 -5.78 22.56 10.17
N ALA A 120 -7.06 22.58 9.77
CA ALA A 120 -8.14 22.02 10.56
C ALA A 120 -7.99 20.49 10.73
N LEU A 121 -7.69 19.77 9.64
CA LEU A 121 -7.45 18.32 9.69
C LEU A 121 -6.23 17.97 10.56
N LEU A 122 -5.12 18.68 10.40
CA LEU A 122 -3.90 18.44 11.18
C LEU A 122 -4.12 18.65 12.68
N ARG A 123 -4.85 19.71 13.07
CA ARG A 123 -5.20 19.92 14.49
C ARG A 123 -6.00 18.75 15.07
N ARG A 124 -6.95 18.20 14.30
CA ARG A 124 -7.73 17.03 14.72
C ARG A 124 -6.83 15.81 14.92
N VAL A 125 -5.94 15.53 13.97
CA VAL A 125 -5.01 14.39 14.05
C VAL A 125 -4.05 14.55 15.25
N HIS A 126 -3.49 15.74 15.45
CA HIS A 126 -2.54 15.99 16.54
C HIS A 126 -3.18 16.00 17.94
N ALA A 127 -4.50 16.14 18.04
CA ALA A 127 -5.23 16.03 19.29
C ALA A 127 -5.54 14.57 19.69
N LEU A 128 -5.32 13.60 18.80
CA LEU A 128 -5.60 12.20 19.09
C LEU A 128 -4.55 11.59 20.00
N ALA A 129 -4.99 10.74 20.92
CA ALA A 129 -4.10 9.81 21.58
C ALA A 129 -3.54 8.82 20.53
N PRO A 130 -2.21 8.59 20.48
CA PRO A 130 -1.63 7.57 19.64
C PRO A 130 -2.28 6.21 19.91
N PRO A 131 -2.60 5.40 18.89
CA PRO A 131 -3.26 4.13 19.11
C PRO A 131 -2.27 3.13 19.72
N ALA A 132 -2.76 2.33 20.66
CA ALA A 132 -1.98 1.26 21.26
C ALA A 132 -1.48 0.30 20.16
N GLY A 133 -0.19 -0.01 20.18
CA GLY A 133 0.43 -0.97 19.24
C GLY A 133 0.82 -0.41 17.87
N LEU A 134 0.52 0.84 17.55
CA LEU A 134 1.00 1.49 16.32
C LEU A 134 2.24 2.33 16.61
N THR A 135 3.42 1.73 16.46
CA THR A 135 4.68 2.47 16.50
C THR A 135 5.01 2.98 15.11
N LEU A 136 5.08 4.31 14.96
CA LEU A 136 5.62 4.91 13.75
C LEU A 136 7.15 5.00 13.88
N PRO A 137 7.91 4.67 12.81
CA PRO A 137 9.36 4.85 12.84
C PRO A 137 9.70 6.34 13.03
N PRO A 138 10.83 6.66 13.69
CA PRO A 138 11.27 8.04 13.79
C PRO A 138 11.48 8.62 12.40
N ARG A 139 11.13 9.89 12.22
CA ARG A 139 11.41 10.61 10.99
C ARG A 139 12.82 11.18 11.07
N GLU A 140 13.75 10.59 10.33
CA GLU A 140 15.04 11.22 10.09
C GLU A 140 14.81 12.40 9.13
N LEU A 141 14.90 13.61 9.67
CA LEU A 141 14.95 14.83 8.87
C LEU A 141 16.42 15.07 8.54
N LEU A 142 16.71 15.13 7.24
CA LEU A 142 18.04 15.38 6.68
C LEU A 142 18.68 16.65 7.24
#